data_AF-A0A5P1EAE9-F1
#
_entry.id   AF-A0A5P1EAE9-F1
#
_cell.length_a   1.000
_cell.length_b   1.000
_cell.length_c   1.000
_cell.angle_alpha   90.00
_cell.angle_beta   90.00
_cell.angle_gamma   90.00
#
_symmetry.space_group_name_H-M   'P 1'
#
loop_
_entity.id
_entity.type
_entity.pdbx_description
1 polymer ?
#
loop_
_entity_poly.entity_id
_entity_poly.type
_entity_poly.pdbx_seq_one_letter_code
_entity_poly.pdbx_strand_id
1 'polypeptide(L)'
;MLSKIMPDLIGTVGQRTPGLEFARRVRFGDAQLWSSIGKCCFFGNSVGLENVRKAAAAEIDSRKQIHKSFYTNVPCAYMEDTAHLVANVIGFDFDYEKDDYTVKVFDKFQPESITMCKCVLNDSGALEIRKIELNNVRHFVADISCLYKDLDLRLMLVTKRRIKSLDDEENEGINKLLKSAIIDPDVRGGLRWPLGEEHVADRFSVVGAWYTKFKVFKNQSMKIKLRYADRFDHRTSTGEVSSEVALKLTEISKHVKEGNIEMGREMVQDAVKLIWDHFLSYNHSST
;
A
#
# COMPACT_ATOMS: atom_id res chain seq x y z
N MET A 1 -10.34 -0.69 21.96
CA MET A 1 -10.06 -0.88 20.52
C MET A 1 -8.72 -1.56 20.30
N LEU A 2 -7.61 -0.97 20.76
CA LEU A 2 -6.28 -1.59 20.71
C LEU A 2 -6.20 -2.97 21.39
N SER A 3 -6.90 -3.15 22.52
CA SER A 3 -7.01 -4.42 23.23
C SER A 3 -7.54 -5.60 22.40
N LYS A 4 -8.35 -5.34 21.35
CA LYS A 4 -8.93 -6.37 20.47
C LYS A 4 -8.00 -6.73 19.29
N ILE A 5 -7.16 -5.79 18.87
CA ILE A 5 -6.29 -5.92 17.68
C ILE A 5 -4.91 -6.46 18.03
N MET A 6 -4.41 -6.13 19.23
CA MET A 6 -3.07 -6.50 19.66
C MET A 6 -2.85 -8.02 19.67
N PRO A 7 -3.76 -8.88 20.19
CA PRO A 7 -3.55 -10.33 20.18
C PRO A 7 -3.37 -10.91 18.78
N ASP A 8 -4.15 -10.44 17.79
CA ASP A 8 -4.08 -10.91 16.41
C ASP A 8 -2.83 -10.38 15.67
N LEU A 9 -2.41 -9.15 15.97
CA LEU A 9 -1.15 -8.57 15.49
C LEU A 9 0.06 -9.35 16.00
N ILE A 10 -0.03 -9.87 17.23
CA ILE A 10 1.01 -10.64 17.92
C ILE A 10 1.01 -12.10 17.44
N GLY A 11 -0.16 -12.71 17.24
CA GLY A 11 -0.33 -14.11 16.85
C GLY A 11 0.00 -14.42 15.38
N THR A 12 0.20 -13.40 14.54
CA THR A 12 0.41 -13.58 13.09
C THR A 12 1.83 -13.93 12.68
N VAL A 13 2.74 -14.17 13.63
CA VAL A 13 4.09 -14.71 13.35
C VAL A 13 4.05 -16.24 13.28
N GLY A 14 3.29 -16.77 12.33
CA GLY A 14 3.29 -18.18 11.95
C GLY A 14 3.86 -18.32 10.53
N GLN A 15 5.04 -18.93 10.38
CA GLN A 15 5.67 -19.09 9.07
C GLN A 15 4.83 -20.05 8.20
N ARG A 16 4.25 -19.56 7.11
CA ARG A 16 4.01 -20.41 5.95
C ARG A 16 5.36 -20.61 5.27
N THR A 17 5.90 -21.82 5.32
CA THR A 17 7.13 -22.18 4.61
C THR A 17 6.79 -22.26 3.11
N PRO A 18 7.26 -21.34 2.26
CA PRO A 18 7.09 -21.48 0.83
C PRO A 18 7.89 -22.68 0.31
N GLY A 19 7.47 -23.25 -0.82
CA GLY A 19 8.24 -24.31 -1.50
C GLY A 19 9.69 -23.88 -1.77
N LEU A 20 10.62 -24.83 -1.70
CA LEU A 20 12.08 -24.59 -1.70
C LEU A 20 12.54 -23.75 -2.92
N GLU A 21 12.00 -24.03 -4.11
CA GLU A 21 12.30 -23.29 -5.35
C GLU A 21 11.81 -21.84 -5.30
N PHE A 22 10.60 -21.60 -4.78
CA PHE A 22 10.07 -20.26 -4.61
C PHE A 22 10.89 -19.46 -3.58
N ALA A 23 11.31 -20.10 -2.48
CA ALA A 23 12.15 -19.50 -1.45
C ALA A 23 13.55 -19.08 -1.97
N ARG A 24 14.08 -19.78 -2.98
CA ARG A 24 15.35 -19.43 -3.64
C ARG A 24 15.20 -18.16 -4.47
N ARG A 25 14.18 -18.10 -5.36
CA ARG A 25 13.94 -16.98 -6.29
C ARG A 25 13.37 -15.73 -5.61
N VAL A 26 12.58 -15.87 -4.55
CA VAL A 26 11.90 -14.76 -3.89
C VAL A 26 12.51 -14.46 -2.52
N ARG A 27 12.96 -13.22 -2.32
CA ARG A 27 13.34 -12.68 -1.02
C ARG A 27 12.11 -12.13 -0.30
N PHE A 28 11.79 -12.71 0.84
CA PHE A 28 10.85 -12.13 1.79
C PHE A 28 11.59 -11.07 2.61
N GLY A 29 11.02 -9.87 2.67
CA GLY A 29 11.51 -8.83 3.58
C GLY A 29 11.06 -9.05 5.01
N ASP A 30 11.57 -8.23 5.92
CA ASP A 30 11.05 -8.17 7.29
C ASP A 30 9.57 -7.76 7.29
N ALA A 31 8.83 -8.22 8.32
CA ALA A 31 7.47 -7.76 8.57
C ALA A 31 7.47 -6.25 8.86
N GLN A 32 6.53 -5.53 8.27
CA GLN A 32 6.42 -4.08 8.38
C GLN A 32 5.02 -3.70 8.81
N LEU A 33 4.93 -2.94 9.89
CA LEU A 33 3.68 -2.35 10.33
C LEU A 33 3.45 -1.01 9.63
N TRP A 34 2.32 -0.91 8.95
CA TRP A 34 1.87 0.28 8.23
C TRP A 34 0.55 0.77 8.81
N SER A 35 0.42 2.10 8.83
CA SER A 35 -0.86 2.79 8.97
C SER A 35 -1.18 3.48 7.64
N SER A 36 -2.45 3.47 7.24
CA SER A 36 -2.96 4.23 6.10
C SER A 36 -4.18 5.02 6.52
N ILE A 37 -4.27 6.25 6.04
CA ILE A 37 -5.38 7.16 6.30
C ILE A 37 -6.34 7.09 5.11
N GLY A 38 -7.64 7.15 5.38
CA GLY A 38 -8.64 7.02 4.33
C GLY A 38 -10.07 6.94 4.86
N LYS A 39 -10.93 6.20 4.16
CA LYS A 39 -12.34 6.01 4.52
C LYS A 39 -12.74 4.55 4.48
N CYS A 40 -13.47 4.14 5.50
CA CYS A 40 -14.15 2.87 5.58
C CYS A 40 -15.48 2.93 4.82
N CYS A 41 -15.61 2.19 3.74
CA CYS A 41 -16.84 2.08 2.97
C CYS A 41 -17.56 0.78 3.35
N PHE A 42 -18.86 0.87 3.64
CA PHE A 42 -19.69 -0.25 4.03
C PHE A 42 -20.71 -0.54 2.92
N PHE A 43 -20.85 -1.81 2.53
CA PHE A 43 -21.76 -2.25 1.49
C PHE A 43 -22.88 -3.13 2.08
N GLY A 44 -24.13 -2.83 1.72
CA GLY A 44 -25.32 -3.59 2.12
C GLY A 44 -26.61 -2.77 2.06
N ASN A 45 -27.76 -3.44 1.99
CA ASN A 45 -29.06 -2.79 2.02
C ASN A 45 -29.33 -2.25 3.44
N SER A 46 -29.51 -0.92 3.58
CA SER A 46 -29.81 -0.22 4.83
C SER A 46 -28.67 -0.25 5.89
N VAL A 47 -27.53 0.36 5.57
CA VAL A 47 -26.49 0.69 6.55
C VAL A 47 -26.86 1.99 7.28
N GLY A 48 -27.76 1.92 8.26
CA GLY A 48 -27.96 3.02 9.20
C GLY A 48 -26.76 3.15 10.15
N LEU A 49 -26.39 4.37 10.56
CA LEU A 49 -25.30 4.62 11.52
C LEU A 49 -25.45 3.79 12.80
N GLU A 50 -26.68 3.56 13.23
CA GLU A 50 -27.01 2.74 14.39
C GLU A 50 -26.65 1.26 14.20
N ASN A 51 -26.79 0.72 13.00
CA ASN A 51 -26.38 -0.66 12.69
C ASN A 51 -24.85 -0.78 12.69
N VAL A 52 -24.14 0.24 12.21
CA VAL A 52 -22.66 0.29 12.25
C VAL A 52 -22.16 0.40 13.69
N ARG A 53 -22.78 1.25 14.51
CA ARG A 53 -22.45 1.37 15.95
C ARG A 53 -22.70 0.06 16.70
N LYS A 54 -23.84 -0.60 16.46
CA LYS A 54 -24.16 -1.91 17.04
C LYS A 54 -23.17 -2.99 16.59
N ALA A 55 -22.80 -3.02 15.31
CA ALA A 55 -21.81 -3.97 14.80
C ALA A 55 -20.40 -3.71 15.37
N ALA A 56 -20.01 -2.44 15.58
CA ALA A 56 -18.74 -2.08 16.20
C ALA A 56 -18.69 -2.41 17.71
N ALA A 57 -19.84 -2.38 18.38
CA ALA A 57 -19.99 -2.72 19.80
C ALA A 57 -20.15 -4.23 20.06
N ALA A 58 -20.73 -4.98 19.13
CA ALA A 58 -20.98 -6.42 19.27
C ALA A 58 -19.68 -7.23 19.35
N GLU A 59 -19.60 -8.14 20.32
CA GLU A 59 -18.56 -9.17 20.38
C GLU A 59 -18.84 -10.22 19.29
N ILE A 60 -18.02 -10.16 18.23
CA ILE A 60 -17.72 -11.20 17.23
C ILE A 60 -18.81 -12.29 17.09
N ASP A 61 -19.87 -12.01 16.35
CA ASP A 61 -20.62 -13.06 15.65
C ASP A 61 -20.30 -12.95 14.15
N SER A 62 -19.47 -13.87 13.69
CA SER A 62 -18.79 -13.90 12.39
C SER A 62 -19.72 -14.10 11.19
N ARG A 63 -21.04 -14.19 11.39
CA ARG A 63 -22.01 -14.62 10.35
C ARG A 63 -22.82 -13.51 9.68
N LYS A 64 -22.67 -12.24 10.08
CA LYS A 64 -23.33 -11.08 9.43
C LYS A 64 -22.39 -9.89 9.21
N GLN A 65 -21.14 -10.14 8.81
CA GLN A 65 -20.21 -9.04 8.55
C GLN A 65 -20.68 -8.22 7.34
N ILE A 66 -21.02 -6.95 7.60
CA ILE A 66 -21.21 -5.93 6.57
C ILE A 66 -19.93 -5.92 5.72
N HIS A 67 -20.07 -6.10 4.40
CA HIS A 67 -18.90 -6.07 3.53
C HIS A 67 -18.26 -4.67 3.63
N LYS A 68 -16.97 -4.63 3.93
CA LYS A 68 -16.24 -3.39 4.20
C LYS A 68 -15.03 -3.29 3.28
N SER A 69 -14.84 -2.14 2.67
CA SER A 69 -13.59 -1.78 2.01
C SER A 69 -12.97 -0.55 2.68
N PHE A 70 -11.69 -0.30 2.38
CA PHE A 70 -10.99 0.90 2.83
C PHE A 70 -10.42 1.61 1.62
N TYR A 71 -10.82 2.86 1.48
CA TYR A 71 -10.44 3.72 0.38
C TYR A 71 -9.38 4.72 0.86
N THR A 72 -8.17 4.64 0.32
CA THR A 72 -7.00 5.42 0.80
C THR A 72 -6.92 6.82 0.21
N ASN A 73 -7.77 7.16 -0.75
CA ASN A 73 -7.76 8.47 -1.37
C ASN A 73 -8.26 9.52 -0.38
N VAL A 74 -7.45 10.55 -0.17
CA VAL A 74 -7.74 11.72 0.66
C VAL A 74 -7.69 12.98 -0.21
N PRO A 75 -8.34 14.08 0.19
CA PRO A 75 -8.25 15.34 -0.56
C PRO A 75 -6.80 15.80 -0.76
N CYS A 76 -6.47 16.40 -1.90
CA CYS A 76 -5.13 16.91 -2.16
C CYS A 76 -4.70 17.96 -1.13
N ALA A 77 -5.61 18.87 -0.76
CA ALA A 77 -5.37 19.88 0.27
C ALA A 77 -4.99 19.23 1.61
N TYR A 78 -5.66 18.15 2.02
CA TYR A 78 -5.27 17.41 3.23
C TYR A 78 -3.82 16.88 3.15
N MET A 79 -3.39 16.36 1.99
CA MET A 79 -2.03 15.86 1.82
C MET A 79 -0.99 17.00 1.88
N GLU A 80 -1.32 18.17 1.33
CA GLU A 80 -0.48 19.38 1.40
C GLU A 80 -0.36 19.90 2.84
N ASP A 81 -1.49 20.03 3.54
CA ASP A 81 -1.54 20.39 4.96
C ASP A 81 -0.74 19.40 5.81
N THR A 82 -0.87 18.11 5.51
CA THR A 82 -0.08 17.06 6.18
C THR A 82 1.41 17.29 5.97
N ALA A 83 1.86 17.66 4.77
CA ALA A 83 3.27 17.95 4.50
C ALA A 83 3.80 19.10 5.38
N HIS A 84 3.02 20.18 5.52
CA HIS A 84 3.35 21.30 6.39
C HIS A 84 3.37 20.91 7.87
N LEU A 85 2.36 20.14 8.31
CA LEU A 85 2.23 19.66 9.68
C LEU A 85 3.42 18.78 10.09
N VAL A 86 3.81 17.81 9.25
CA VAL A 86 4.89 16.87 9.60
C VAL A 86 6.24 17.56 9.63
N ALA A 87 6.50 18.49 8.70
CA ALA A 87 7.75 19.22 8.61
C ALA A 87 7.94 20.23 9.75
N ASN A 88 6.87 20.92 10.17
CA ASN A 88 6.98 22.09 11.05
C ASN A 88 6.49 21.84 12.49
N VAL A 89 5.63 20.84 12.71
CA VAL A 89 4.94 20.67 14.01
C VAL A 89 5.32 19.37 14.68
N ILE A 90 5.29 18.25 13.95
CA ILE A 90 5.46 16.90 14.53
C ILE A 90 6.94 16.44 14.51
N GLY A 91 7.86 17.29 14.02
CA GLY A 91 9.30 17.02 14.06
C GLY A 91 9.74 15.85 13.16
N PHE A 92 9.17 15.74 11.97
CA PHE A 92 9.67 14.84 10.94
C PHE A 92 10.57 15.58 9.96
N ASP A 93 11.75 15.01 9.70
CA ASP A 93 12.67 15.53 8.70
C ASP A 93 12.29 15.02 7.31
N PHE A 94 12.45 15.87 6.31
CA PHE A 94 12.38 15.45 4.92
C PHE A 94 13.49 14.40 4.63
N ASP A 95 13.11 13.26 4.03
CA ASP A 95 14.03 12.18 3.67
C ASP A 95 14.38 12.29 2.18
N TYR A 96 13.38 12.18 1.31
CA TYR A 96 13.54 12.31 -0.14
C TYR A 96 12.18 12.44 -0.84
N GLU A 97 12.22 12.93 -2.07
CA GLU A 97 11.11 12.89 -3.03
C GLU A 97 11.53 12.07 -4.24
N LYS A 98 10.60 11.30 -4.80
CA LYS A 98 10.83 10.59 -6.06
C LYS A 98 9.53 10.28 -6.76
N ASP A 99 9.64 10.07 -8.06
CA ASP A 99 8.65 9.41 -8.89
C ASP A 99 9.08 7.96 -9.20
N ASP A 100 8.12 7.15 -9.60
CA ASP A 100 8.33 5.84 -10.21
C ASP A 100 7.13 5.44 -11.07
N TYR A 101 7.46 4.73 -12.14
CA TYR A 101 6.48 3.98 -12.92
C TYR A 101 6.40 2.57 -12.37
N THR A 102 5.19 2.01 -12.28
CA THR A 102 4.99 0.60 -11.95
C THR A 102 4.19 -0.06 -13.04
N VAL A 103 4.80 -1.03 -13.73
CA VAL A 103 4.11 -1.90 -14.67
C VAL A 103 3.75 -3.18 -13.96
N LYS A 104 2.46 -3.53 -13.96
CA LYS A 104 1.94 -4.79 -13.43
C LYS A 104 1.84 -5.80 -14.56
N VAL A 105 2.60 -6.87 -14.45
CA VAL A 105 2.64 -7.96 -15.40
C VAL A 105 1.98 -9.18 -14.79
N PHE A 106 1.04 -9.75 -15.53
CA PHE A 106 0.48 -11.06 -15.27
C PHE A 106 1.30 -12.10 -16.04
N ASP A 107 1.67 -13.18 -15.37
CA ASP A 107 2.29 -14.35 -15.97
C ASP A 107 1.27 -15.50 -15.93
N LYS A 108 0.88 -16.00 -17.10
CA LYS A 108 -0.05 -17.13 -17.23
C LYS A 108 0.43 -18.39 -16.52
N PHE A 109 1.73 -18.57 -16.35
CA PHE A 109 2.30 -19.71 -15.62
C PHE A 109 2.32 -19.48 -14.10
N GLN A 110 2.11 -18.24 -13.65
CA GLN A 110 2.02 -17.88 -12.22
C GLN A 110 0.79 -17.02 -11.93
N PRO A 111 -0.44 -17.53 -12.21
CA PRO A 111 -1.65 -16.70 -12.27
C PRO A 111 -2.04 -16.09 -10.91
N GLU A 112 -1.61 -16.71 -9.81
CA GLU A 112 -1.83 -16.26 -8.43
C GLU A 112 -0.93 -15.09 -8.01
N SER A 113 0.00 -14.69 -8.87
CA SER A 113 0.96 -13.64 -8.61
C SER A 113 0.94 -12.58 -9.70
N ILE A 114 1.00 -11.32 -9.27
CA ILE A 114 1.24 -10.19 -10.17
C ILE A 114 2.64 -9.69 -9.91
N THR A 115 3.42 -9.63 -10.97
CA THR A 115 4.76 -9.07 -10.97
C THR A 115 4.66 -7.56 -11.12
N MET A 116 5.20 -6.81 -10.16
CA MET A 116 5.24 -5.35 -10.17
C MET A 116 6.65 -4.89 -10.50
N CYS A 117 6.84 -4.47 -11.74
CA CYS A 117 8.08 -3.91 -12.25
C CYS A 117 8.14 -2.43 -11.91
N LYS A 118 8.93 -2.05 -10.90
CA LYS A 118 9.11 -0.64 -10.52
C LYS A 118 10.28 -0.06 -11.29
N CYS A 119 9.95 0.92 -12.11
CA CYS A 119 10.83 1.50 -13.10
C CYS A 119 11.05 2.99 -12.82
N VAL A 120 12.18 3.50 -13.28
CA VAL A 120 12.51 4.92 -13.35
C VAL A 120 12.81 5.26 -14.81
N LEU A 121 12.74 6.54 -15.17
CA LEU A 121 13.22 6.99 -16.46
C LEU A 121 14.74 7.12 -16.39
N ASN A 122 15.43 6.56 -17.37
CA ASN A 122 16.85 6.82 -17.57
C ASN A 122 17.07 8.11 -18.39
N ASP A 123 18.34 8.48 -18.61
CA ASP A 123 18.71 9.70 -19.33
C ASP A 123 18.19 9.74 -20.79
N SER A 124 17.89 8.58 -21.37
CA SER A 124 17.31 8.47 -22.72
C SER A 124 15.77 8.55 -22.74
N GLY A 125 15.13 8.70 -21.57
CA GLY A 125 13.67 8.71 -21.43
C GLY A 125 13.03 7.32 -21.49
N ALA A 126 13.81 6.24 -21.46
CA ALA A 126 13.32 4.87 -21.45
C ALA A 126 13.10 4.35 -20.02
N LEU A 127 12.16 3.42 -19.85
CA LEU A 127 11.92 2.76 -18.57
C LEU A 127 13.08 1.80 -18.22
N GLU A 128 13.70 2.03 -17.07
CA GLU A 128 14.70 1.15 -16.48
C GLU A 128 14.15 0.49 -15.21
N ILE A 129 14.23 -0.84 -15.13
CA ILE A 129 13.79 -1.58 -13.95
C ILE A 129 14.73 -1.31 -12.78
N ARG A 130 14.20 -0.67 -11.72
CA ARG A 130 14.92 -0.53 -10.46
C ARG A 130 14.75 -1.75 -9.55
N LYS A 131 13.55 -2.33 -9.55
CA LYS A 131 13.24 -3.51 -8.72
C LYS A 131 11.96 -4.20 -9.18
N ILE A 132 11.89 -5.48 -8.88
CA ILE A 132 10.71 -6.31 -9.16
C ILE A 132 10.16 -6.84 -7.83
N GLU A 133 8.88 -6.57 -7.60
CA GLU A 133 8.16 -6.97 -6.39
C GLU A 133 6.97 -7.86 -6.77
N LEU A 134 6.63 -8.84 -5.94
CA LEU A 134 5.35 -9.55 -6.03
C LEU A 134 4.35 -8.91 -5.07
N ASN A 135 3.06 -9.27 -5.21
CA ASN A 135 2.02 -8.86 -4.27
C ASN A 135 2.48 -9.07 -2.81
N ASN A 136 2.26 -8.10 -1.93
CA ASN A 136 2.66 -8.24 -0.52
C ASN A 136 1.88 -9.36 0.15
N VAL A 137 2.52 -10.07 1.08
CA VAL A 137 1.81 -10.94 2.02
C VAL A 137 1.25 -10.07 3.13
N ARG A 138 -0.06 -10.10 3.32
CA ARG A 138 -0.76 -9.39 4.39
C ARG A 138 -0.96 -10.37 5.53
N HIS A 139 -0.22 -10.21 6.60
CA HIS A 139 -0.35 -11.04 7.80
C HIS A 139 -1.53 -10.56 8.63
N PHE A 140 -1.67 -9.23 8.76
CA PHE A 140 -2.74 -8.60 9.51
C PHE A 140 -3.27 -7.38 8.77
N VAL A 141 -4.59 -7.17 8.79
CA VAL A 141 -5.27 -5.96 8.32
C VAL A 141 -6.43 -5.65 9.27
N ALA A 142 -6.44 -4.45 9.83
CA ALA A 142 -7.59 -3.94 10.59
C ALA A 142 -8.01 -2.58 10.05
N ASP A 143 -9.29 -2.49 9.68
CA ASP A 143 -9.92 -1.26 9.25
C ASP A 143 -10.74 -0.70 10.39
N ILE A 144 -10.30 0.44 10.90
CA ILE A 144 -10.82 1.11 12.07
C ILE A 144 -11.64 2.31 11.61
N SER A 145 -12.95 2.25 11.87
CA SER A 145 -13.84 3.39 11.64
C SER A 145 -13.78 4.34 12.83
N CYS A 146 -13.40 5.59 12.59
CA CYS A 146 -13.15 6.60 13.60
C CYS A 146 -14.32 7.60 13.65
N LEU A 147 -15.41 7.21 14.31
CA LEU A 147 -16.70 7.93 14.28
C LEU A 147 -16.66 9.39 14.80
N TYR A 148 -15.59 9.80 15.48
CA TYR A 148 -15.38 11.16 16.01
C TYR A 148 -14.32 11.95 15.22
N LYS A 149 -13.98 11.46 14.03
CA LYS A 149 -12.93 11.98 13.17
C LYS A 149 -13.41 12.02 11.73
N ASP A 150 -12.74 12.82 10.91
CA ASP A 150 -13.08 13.01 9.51
C ASP A 150 -12.49 11.91 8.64
N LEU A 151 -11.48 11.19 9.11
CA LEU A 151 -10.84 10.09 8.40
C LEU A 151 -10.74 8.85 9.29
N ASP A 152 -10.68 7.71 8.63
CA ASP A 152 -10.55 6.39 9.22
C ASP A 152 -9.11 5.88 9.11
N LEU A 153 -8.81 4.85 9.88
CA LEU A 153 -7.47 4.28 10.00
C LEU A 153 -7.44 2.83 9.53
N ARG A 154 -6.47 2.47 8.70
CA ARG A 154 -6.13 1.06 8.42
C ARG A 154 -4.77 0.74 8.99
N LEU A 155 -4.68 -0.31 9.82
CA LEU A 155 -3.43 -0.89 10.30
C LEU A 155 -3.13 -2.18 9.52
N MET A 156 -1.90 -2.35 9.05
CA MET A 156 -1.50 -3.54 8.29
C MET A 156 -0.12 -4.04 8.69
N LEU A 157 0.00 -5.33 9.00
CA LEU A 157 1.29 -6.03 9.08
C LEU A 157 1.54 -6.75 7.76
N VAL A 158 2.58 -6.34 7.04
CA VAL A 158 2.87 -6.88 5.71
C VAL A 158 4.31 -7.30 5.55
N THR A 159 4.54 -8.37 4.79
CA THR A 159 5.86 -8.72 4.27
C THR A 159 5.92 -8.47 2.78
N LYS A 160 6.94 -7.71 2.37
CA LYS A 160 7.21 -7.50 0.94
C LYS A 160 7.88 -8.72 0.35
N ARG A 161 7.51 -9.08 -0.88
CA ARG A 161 8.14 -10.13 -1.66
C ARG A 161 8.91 -9.49 -2.80
N ARG A 162 10.20 -9.76 -2.90
CA ARG A 162 11.08 -9.26 -3.98
C ARG A 162 11.62 -10.42 -4.76
N ILE A 163 11.61 -10.30 -6.09
CA ILE A 163 12.27 -11.28 -6.95
C ILE A 163 13.77 -10.98 -6.93
N LYS A 164 14.61 -11.99 -6.68
CA LYS A 164 16.08 -11.86 -6.67
C LYS A 164 16.68 -12.02 -8.06
N SER A 165 16.14 -12.97 -8.81
CA SER A 165 16.56 -13.32 -10.16
C SER A 165 15.34 -13.79 -10.93
N LEU A 166 15.24 -13.33 -12.17
CA LEU A 166 14.35 -13.89 -13.17
C LEU A 166 15.12 -14.94 -13.96
N ASP A 167 14.43 -15.93 -14.52
CA ASP A 167 15.04 -16.74 -15.59
C ASP A 167 15.09 -15.96 -16.91
N ASP A 168 15.79 -16.51 -17.90
CA ASP A 168 16.06 -15.80 -19.17
C ASP A 168 14.77 -15.46 -19.92
N GLU A 169 13.79 -16.36 -19.91
CA GLU A 169 12.49 -16.18 -20.57
C GLU A 169 11.65 -15.11 -19.86
N GLU A 170 11.58 -15.15 -18.52
CA GLU A 170 10.94 -14.11 -17.70
C GLU A 170 11.58 -12.74 -17.94
N ASN A 171 12.92 -12.69 -17.96
CA ASN A 171 13.67 -11.46 -18.16
C ASN A 171 13.45 -10.89 -19.58
N GLU A 172 13.51 -11.73 -20.62
CA GLU A 172 13.25 -11.32 -22.00
C GLU A 172 11.82 -10.81 -22.17
N GLY A 173 10.83 -11.56 -21.68
CA GLY A 173 9.41 -11.22 -21.80
C GLY A 173 9.06 -9.91 -21.10
N ILE A 174 9.51 -9.73 -19.85
CA ILE A 174 9.28 -8.50 -19.09
C ILE A 174 10.00 -7.32 -19.75
N ASN A 175 11.26 -7.47 -20.19
CA ASN A 175 11.99 -6.39 -20.83
C ASN A 175 11.36 -6.00 -22.17
N LYS A 176 10.80 -6.95 -22.93
CA LYS A 176 10.08 -6.64 -24.18
C LYS A 176 8.85 -5.77 -23.91
N LEU A 177 8.04 -6.11 -22.89
CA LEU A 177 6.90 -5.30 -22.46
C LEU A 177 7.30 -3.89 -22.02
N LEU A 178 8.44 -3.75 -21.33
CA LEU A 178 8.89 -2.43 -20.87
C LEU A 178 9.46 -1.57 -22.00
N LYS A 179 10.16 -2.19 -22.96
CA LYS A 179 10.69 -1.49 -24.14
C LYS A 179 9.60 -1.02 -25.10
N SER A 180 8.45 -1.70 -25.14
CA SER A 180 7.30 -1.30 -25.95
C SER A 180 6.41 -0.24 -25.27
N ALA A 181 6.63 0.04 -23.99
CA ALA A 181 5.87 1.05 -23.26
C ALA A 181 6.20 2.46 -23.77
N ILE A 182 5.15 3.25 -23.98
CA ILE A 182 5.25 4.65 -24.37
C ILE A 182 4.86 5.50 -23.16
N ILE A 183 5.75 6.43 -22.78
CA ILE A 183 5.45 7.44 -21.76
C ILE A 183 4.45 8.42 -22.34
N ASP A 184 3.29 8.53 -21.71
CA ASP A 184 2.21 9.39 -22.16
C ASP A 184 1.54 10.04 -20.94
N PRO A 185 1.88 11.29 -20.61
CA PRO A 185 1.30 11.99 -19.46
C PRO A 185 -0.21 12.25 -19.57
N ASP A 186 -0.77 12.16 -20.77
CA ASP A 186 -2.19 12.47 -21.01
C ASP A 186 -3.10 11.24 -20.77
N VAL A 187 -2.51 10.06 -20.57
CA VAL A 187 -3.25 8.84 -20.21
C VAL A 187 -3.12 8.50 -18.73
N ARG A 188 -4.15 7.85 -18.21
CA ARG A 188 -4.14 7.30 -16.85
C ARG A 188 -2.99 6.30 -16.68
N GLY A 189 -2.33 6.34 -15.54
CA GLY A 189 -1.14 5.54 -15.27
C GLY A 189 0.15 6.04 -15.94
N GLY A 190 0.08 7.07 -16.80
CA GLY A 190 1.23 7.71 -17.45
C GLY A 190 1.95 6.86 -18.50
N LEU A 191 1.39 5.69 -18.86
CA LEU A 191 1.96 4.74 -19.81
C LEU A 191 0.87 4.19 -20.71
N ARG A 192 1.21 3.98 -21.98
CA ARG A 192 0.40 3.19 -22.91
C ARG A 192 1.27 2.26 -23.73
N TRP A 193 0.62 1.27 -24.34
CA TRP A 193 1.24 0.35 -25.28
C TRP A 193 0.59 0.50 -26.65
N PRO A 194 1.36 0.37 -27.75
CA PRO A 194 0.76 0.09 -29.05
C PRO A 194 -0.11 -1.16 -28.98
N LEU A 195 -1.15 -1.22 -29.82
CA LEU A 195 -2.10 -2.33 -29.83
C LEU A 195 -1.38 -3.67 -30.06
N GLY A 196 -1.53 -4.60 -29.11
CA GLY A 196 -0.94 -5.93 -29.14
C GLY A 196 0.44 -6.02 -28.48
N GLU A 197 1.11 -4.89 -28.22
CA GLU A 197 2.43 -4.84 -27.59
C GLU A 197 2.37 -4.86 -26.05
N GLU A 198 1.15 -4.85 -25.48
CA GLU A 198 0.86 -5.13 -24.07
C GLU A 198 0.90 -6.63 -23.75
N HIS A 199 1.17 -7.49 -24.74
CA HIS A 199 1.27 -8.94 -24.63
C HIS A 199 2.59 -9.47 -25.19
N VAL A 200 3.15 -10.51 -24.57
CA VAL A 200 4.32 -11.24 -25.09
C VAL A 200 4.11 -12.74 -24.95
N ALA A 201 4.30 -13.44 -26.09
CA ALA A 201 4.37 -14.90 -26.20
C ALA A 201 3.19 -15.66 -25.54
N ASP A 202 1.98 -15.10 -25.58
CA ASP A 202 0.76 -15.63 -24.93
C ASP A 202 0.89 -15.94 -23.43
N ARG A 203 1.97 -15.48 -22.81
CA ARG A 203 2.35 -15.78 -21.42
C ARG A 203 2.27 -14.53 -20.55
N PHE A 204 2.91 -13.46 -21.00
CA PHE A 204 3.00 -12.21 -20.24
C PHE A 204 2.01 -11.19 -20.78
N SER A 205 1.28 -10.53 -19.88
CA SER A 205 0.41 -9.40 -20.24
C SER A 205 0.50 -8.27 -19.23
N VAL A 206 0.46 -7.04 -19.72
CA VAL A 206 0.31 -5.85 -18.87
C VAL A 206 -1.13 -5.79 -18.38
N VAL A 207 -1.30 -5.79 -17.06
CA VAL A 207 -2.61 -5.73 -16.40
C VAL A 207 -2.82 -4.45 -15.63
N GLY A 208 -1.80 -3.59 -15.55
CA GLY A 208 -1.91 -2.30 -14.90
C GLY A 208 -0.66 -1.45 -15.10
N ALA A 209 -0.86 -0.14 -15.14
CA ALA A 209 0.22 0.83 -15.26
C ALA A 209 -0.03 1.96 -14.26
N TRP A 210 0.97 2.26 -13.43
CA TRP A 210 0.87 3.30 -12.41
C TRP A 210 2.03 4.29 -12.55
N TYR A 211 1.71 5.58 -12.45
CA TYR A 211 2.67 6.63 -12.19
C TYR A 211 2.47 7.12 -10.75
N THR A 212 3.52 7.02 -9.94
CA THR A 212 3.46 7.46 -8.55
C THR A 212 4.53 8.50 -8.27
N LYS A 213 4.14 9.60 -7.61
CA LYS A 213 5.05 10.61 -7.08
C LYS A 213 4.87 10.64 -5.58
N PHE A 214 5.97 10.60 -4.82
CA PHE A 214 5.86 10.62 -3.38
C PHE A 214 6.99 11.36 -2.67
N LYS A 215 6.59 12.02 -1.58
CA LYS A 215 7.47 12.67 -0.61
C LYS A 215 7.53 11.81 0.65
N VAL A 216 8.73 11.60 1.15
CA VAL A 216 8.97 10.82 2.37
C VAL A 216 9.54 11.73 3.44
N PHE A 217 8.96 11.65 4.63
CA PHE A 217 9.46 12.26 5.84
C PHE A 217 9.78 11.16 6.84
N LYS A 218 10.76 11.37 7.72
CA LYS A 218 11.14 10.40 8.74
C LYS A 218 11.49 11.08 10.04
N ASN A 219 11.30 10.35 11.14
CA ASN A 219 11.91 10.65 12.41
C ASN A 219 12.56 9.36 12.94
N GLN A 220 12.90 9.33 14.23
CA GLN A 220 13.54 8.16 14.84
C GLN A 220 12.66 6.90 14.82
N SER A 221 11.34 7.05 14.98
CA SER A 221 10.43 5.93 15.19
C SER A 221 9.57 5.57 13.98
N MET A 222 9.38 6.48 13.02
CA MET A 222 8.43 6.35 11.91
C MET A 222 8.93 6.96 10.59
N LYS A 223 8.32 6.51 9.48
CA LYS A 223 8.38 7.19 8.17
C LYS A 223 6.99 7.51 7.66
N ILE A 224 6.76 8.75 7.25
CA ILE A 224 5.52 9.20 6.61
C ILE A 224 5.75 9.26 5.11
N LYS A 225 4.76 8.78 4.35
CA LYS A 225 4.75 8.81 2.89
C LYS A 225 3.49 9.51 2.42
N LEU A 226 3.70 10.61 1.71
CA LEU A 226 2.66 11.34 1.00
C LEU A 226 2.80 10.95 -0.47
N ARG A 227 1.77 10.33 -1.04
CA ARG A 227 1.82 9.73 -2.38
C ARG A 227 0.68 10.26 -3.22
N TYR A 228 1.04 10.86 -4.36
CA TYR A 228 0.18 10.96 -5.52
C TYR A 228 0.31 9.67 -6.34
N ALA A 229 -0.81 9.11 -6.78
CA ALA A 229 -0.85 7.92 -7.61
C ALA A 229 -1.86 8.08 -8.73
N ASP A 230 -1.38 8.09 -9.97
CA ASP A 230 -2.21 7.90 -11.16
C ASP A 230 -2.12 6.44 -11.58
N ARG A 231 -3.26 5.78 -11.71
CA ARG A 231 -3.37 4.34 -11.93
C ARG A 231 -4.30 4.04 -13.08
N PHE A 232 -3.92 3.06 -13.87
CA PHE A 232 -4.80 2.42 -14.84
C PHE A 232 -4.78 0.91 -14.64
N ASP A 233 -5.97 0.30 -14.58
CA ASP A 233 -6.16 -1.14 -14.55
C ASP A 233 -6.67 -1.60 -15.91
N HIS A 234 -5.85 -2.37 -16.64
CA HIS A 234 -6.19 -2.85 -17.98
C HIS A 234 -7.27 -3.94 -17.95
N ARG A 235 -7.44 -4.64 -16.83
CA ARG A 235 -8.44 -5.72 -16.73
C ARG A 235 -9.85 -5.16 -16.64
N THR A 236 -10.01 -4.04 -15.95
CA THR A 236 -11.30 -3.37 -15.77
C THR A 236 -11.46 -2.15 -16.68
N SER A 237 -10.40 -1.72 -17.38
CA SER A 237 -10.35 -0.48 -18.16
C SER A 237 -10.71 0.76 -17.33
N THR A 238 -10.33 0.76 -16.06
CA THR A 238 -10.63 1.86 -15.13
C THR A 238 -9.36 2.59 -14.72
N GLY A 239 -9.39 3.92 -14.77
CA GLY A 239 -8.34 4.77 -14.24
C GLY A 239 -8.75 5.47 -12.94
N GLU A 240 -7.79 5.69 -12.05
CA GLU A 240 -7.99 6.38 -10.79
C GLU A 240 -6.79 7.26 -10.46
N VAL A 241 -7.04 8.49 -10.00
CA VAL A 241 -6.04 9.32 -9.33
C VAL A 241 -6.35 9.41 -7.85
N SER A 242 -5.35 9.16 -7.03
CA SER A 242 -5.45 9.28 -5.58
C SER A 242 -4.29 10.04 -4.96
N SER A 243 -4.62 10.81 -3.93
CA SER A 243 -3.66 11.35 -2.96
C SER A 243 -3.75 10.51 -1.70
N GLU A 244 -2.62 10.11 -1.13
CA GLU A 244 -2.59 9.09 -0.08
C GLU A 244 -1.55 9.39 0.98
N VAL A 245 -1.93 9.16 2.24
CA VAL A 245 -1.06 9.32 3.41
C VAL A 245 -0.89 7.98 4.11
N ALA A 246 0.36 7.53 4.22
CA ALA A 246 0.70 6.28 4.89
C ALA A 246 1.91 6.44 5.81
N LEU A 247 1.85 5.81 6.97
CA LEU A 247 2.92 5.80 7.97
C LEU A 247 3.51 4.40 8.07
N LYS A 248 4.83 4.28 8.06
CA LYS A 248 5.54 3.07 8.41
C LYS A 248 6.04 3.20 9.85
N LEU A 249 5.58 2.33 10.73
CA LEU A 249 5.96 2.33 12.14
C LEU A 249 7.26 1.53 12.30
N THR A 250 8.41 2.17 12.02
CA THR A 250 9.71 1.50 11.85
C THR A 250 10.24 0.85 13.10
N GLU A 251 10.12 1.52 14.25
CA GLU A 251 10.61 1.00 15.53
C GLU A 251 9.77 -0.20 15.99
N ILE A 252 8.44 -0.09 15.89
CA ILE A 252 7.51 -1.20 16.17
C ILE A 252 7.78 -2.40 15.25
N SER A 253 8.04 -2.14 13.97
CA SER A 253 8.38 -3.20 13.02
C SER A 253 9.65 -3.97 13.44
N LYS A 254 10.61 -3.30 14.10
CA LYS A 254 11.82 -3.92 14.65
C LYS A 254 11.47 -4.82 15.85
N HIS A 255 10.67 -4.34 16.80
CA HIS A 255 10.26 -5.14 17.96
C HIS A 255 9.41 -6.35 17.59
N VAL A 256 8.51 -6.21 16.61
CA VAL A 256 7.73 -7.34 16.08
C VAL A 256 8.66 -8.40 15.47
N LYS A 257 9.73 -7.99 14.79
CA LYS A 257 10.75 -8.93 14.26
C LYS A 257 11.53 -9.63 15.38
N GLU A 258 11.84 -8.92 16.45
CA GLU A 258 12.61 -9.44 17.60
C GLU A 258 11.75 -10.26 18.59
N GLY A 259 10.43 -10.32 18.39
CA GLY A 259 9.51 -11.03 19.28
C GLY A 259 9.26 -10.29 20.61
N ASN A 260 9.64 -9.02 20.72
CA ASN A 260 9.42 -8.22 21.92
C ASN A 260 8.02 -7.60 21.91
N ILE A 261 7.06 -8.40 22.36
CA ILE A 261 5.63 -8.15 22.22
C ILE A 261 5.09 -7.07 23.17
N GLU A 262 5.58 -7.01 24.41
CA GLU A 262 5.08 -6.07 25.43
C GLU A 262 5.50 -4.62 25.12
N MET A 263 6.78 -4.41 24.82
CA MET A 263 7.29 -3.11 24.39
C MET A 263 6.64 -2.67 23.07
N GLY A 264 6.44 -3.61 22.14
CA GLY A 264 5.71 -3.35 20.90
C GLY A 264 4.26 -2.91 21.13
N ARG A 265 3.59 -3.37 22.20
CA ARG A 265 2.22 -2.96 22.53
C ARG A 265 2.14 -1.50 22.90
N GLU A 266 2.95 -1.04 23.85
CA GLU A 266 2.95 0.36 24.33
C GLU A 266 3.20 1.32 23.17
N MET A 267 4.20 1.02 22.34
CA MET A 267 4.54 1.83 21.18
C MET A 267 3.42 1.88 20.12
N VAL A 268 2.64 0.81 19.96
CA VAL A 268 1.46 0.84 19.08
C VAL A 268 0.40 1.78 19.63
N GLN A 269 0.22 1.85 20.95
CA GLN A 269 -0.72 2.78 21.56
C GLN A 269 -0.30 4.23 21.32
N ASP A 270 0.98 4.55 21.55
CA ASP A 270 1.53 5.88 21.31
C ASP A 270 1.44 6.28 19.84
N ALA A 271 1.76 5.36 18.93
CA ALA A 271 1.65 5.60 17.50
C ALA A 271 0.20 5.85 17.06
N VAL A 272 -0.75 5.07 17.56
CA VAL A 272 -2.17 5.26 17.25
C VAL A 272 -2.71 6.56 17.85
N LYS A 273 -2.26 6.95 19.04
CA LYS A 273 -2.61 8.24 19.64
C LYS A 273 -2.09 9.41 18.79
N LEU A 274 -0.83 9.37 18.37
CA LEU A 274 -0.26 10.37 17.46
C LEU A 274 -1.04 10.47 16.14
N ILE A 275 -1.40 9.31 15.56
CA ILE A 275 -2.24 9.28 14.34
C ILE A 275 -3.61 9.92 14.61
N TRP A 276 -4.24 9.56 15.72
CA TRP A 276 -5.56 10.07 16.09
C TRP A 276 -5.56 11.59 16.27
N ASP A 277 -4.56 12.12 16.96
CA ASP A 277 -4.48 13.54 17.31
C ASP A 277 -4.19 14.40 16.07
N HIS A 278 -3.40 13.90 15.11
CA HIS A 278 -2.84 14.73 14.03
C HIS A 278 -3.30 14.39 12.60
N PHE A 279 -3.74 13.15 12.32
CA PHE A 279 -3.96 12.68 10.94
C PHE A 279 -5.40 12.26 10.65
N LEU A 280 -6.27 12.18 11.67
CA LEU A 280 -7.64 11.73 11.45
C LEU A 280 -8.65 12.88 11.37
N SER A 281 -8.25 14.10 11.72
CA SER A 281 -9.09 15.29 11.59
C SER A 281 -8.72 16.06 10.32
N TYR A 282 -9.74 16.45 9.56
CA TYR A 282 -9.62 17.31 8.39
C TYR A 282 -10.36 18.61 8.68
N ASN A 283 -9.61 19.63 9.10
CA ASN A 283 -10.18 20.96 9.29
C ASN A 283 -10.47 21.56 7.91
N HIS A 284 -11.74 21.57 7.52
CA HIS A 284 -12.20 22.41 6.42
C HIS A 284 -12.08 23.87 6.87
N SER A 285 -10.92 24.50 6.69
CA SER A 285 -10.90 25.95 6.54
C SER A 285 -11.46 26.25 5.15
N SER A 286 -12.78 26.31 5.06
CA SER A 286 -13.50 26.86 3.93
C SER A 286 -13.01 28.29 3.72
N THR A 287 -12.21 28.51 2.70
CA THR A 287 -12.02 29.84 2.08
C THR A 287 -12.85 29.89 0.82
#